data_AF-A0A0F8XLJ8-F1
#
_entry.id   AF-A0A0F8XLJ8-F1
#
_cell.length_a   1.000
_cell.length_b   1.000
_cell.length_c   1.000
_cell.angle_alpha   90.00
_cell.angle_beta   90.00
_cell.angle_gamma   90.00
#
_symmetry.space_group_name_H-M   'P 1'
#
loop_
_entity.id
_entity.type
_entity.pdbx_description
1 polymer ?
#
loop_
_entity_poly.entity_id
_entity_poly.type
_entity_poly.pdbx_seq_one_letter_code
_entity_poly.pdbx_strand_id
1 'polypeptide(L)'
;MSNCSDGLLEIREAMKREMRGEAASRTMYQDMAGKFKHLGEEGYSDIFTLLSQAEQMHKQVIEGLIDAIDLRCGLPVSSKK
;
A
#
# COMPACT_ATOMS: atom_id res chain seq x y z
N MET A 1 -5.00 -17.79 25.45
CA MET A 1 -5.04 -16.33 25.23
C MET A 1 -3.89 -15.97 24.33
N SER A 2 -4.13 -15.23 23.25
CA SER A 2 -3.06 -14.79 22.36
C SER A 2 -2.20 -13.77 23.10
N ASN A 3 -0.97 -14.15 23.46
CA ASN A 3 0.03 -13.24 24.03
C ASN A 3 0.71 -12.46 22.89
N CYS A 4 -0.08 -11.79 22.05
CA CYS A 4 0.46 -10.87 21.06
C CYS A 4 1.20 -9.75 21.81
N SER A 5 2.44 -9.49 21.44
CA SER A 5 3.21 -8.43 22.09
C SER A 5 2.70 -7.06 21.65
N ASP A 6 2.70 -6.10 22.58
CA ASP A 6 2.32 -4.71 22.28
C ASP A 6 3.16 -4.13 21.13
N GLY A 7 4.45 -4.47 21.07
CA GLY A 7 5.32 -4.07 19.95
C GLY A 7 4.88 -4.59 18.58
N LEU A 8 4.32 -5.81 18.49
CA LEU A 8 3.77 -6.30 17.21
C LEU A 8 2.50 -5.54 16.83
N LEU A 9 1.67 -5.20 17.80
CA LEU A 9 0.46 -4.39 17.56
C LEU A 9 0.82 -2.96 17.14
N GLU A 10 1.85 -2.36 17.73
CA GLU A 10 2.36 -1.05 17.33
C GLU A 10 2.88 -1.04 15.89
N ILE A 11 3.68 -2.05 15.51
CA ILE A 11 4.16 -2.21 14.13
C ILE A 11 2.99 -2.35 13.18
N ARG A 12 1.99 -3.18 13.52
CA ARG A 12 0.79 -3.36 12.70
C ARG A 12 0.03 -2.05 12.48
N GLU A 13 -0.17 -1.25 13.52
CA GLU A 13 -0.87 0.04 13.38
C GLU A 13 -0.03 1.08 12.64
N ALA A 14 1.30 1.04 12.73
CA ALA A 14 2.18 1.84 11.88
C ALA A 14 2.04 1.44 10.40
N MET A 15 2.08 0.15 10.08
CA MET A 15 1.91 -0.37 8.73
C MET A 15 0.55 0.03 8.13
N LYS A 16 -0.53 -0.02 8.90
CA LYS A 16 -1.85 0.47 8.45
C LYS A 16 -1.87 1.96 8.13
N ARG A 17 -1.08 2.79 8.82
CA ARG A 17 -0.97 4.23 8.51
C ARG A 17 -0.24 4.42 7.19
N GLU A 18 0.89 3.76 6.99
CA GLU A 18 1.66 3.82 5.74
C GLU A 18 0.83 3.38 4.54
N MET A 19 0.10 2.26 4.66
CA MET A 19 -0.76 1.72 3.61
C MET A 19 -1.81 2.72 3.09
N ARG A 20 -2.29 3.64 3.93
CA ARG A 20 -3.24 4.69 3.50
C ARG A 20 -2.55 5.77 2.67
N GLY A 21 -1.27 6.07 2.94
CA GLY A 21 -0.45 6.97 2.14
C GLY A 21 -0.27 6.45 0.72
N GLU A 22 0.02 5.15 0.59
CA GLU A 22 0.23 4.48 -0.71
C GLU A 22 -0.97 4.61 -1.67
N ALA A 23 -2.19 4.44 -1.15
CA ALA A 23 -3.41 4.54 -1.96
C ALA A 23 -3.64 5.96 -2.51
N ALA A 24 -3.28 6.99 -1.74
CA ALA A 24 -3.39 8.38 -2.16
C ALA A 24 -2.35 8.72 -3.24
N SER A 25 -1.09 8.33 -3.03
CA SER A 25 0.00 8.52 -4.00
C SER A 25 -0.29 7.81 -5.33
N ARG A 26 -0.78 6.56 -5.27
CA ARG A 26 -1.16 5.79 -6.45
C ARG A 26 -2.17 6.53 -7.33
N THR A 27 -3.22 7.07 -6.72
CA THR A 27 -4.30 7.77 -7.44
C THR A 27 -3.78 9.04 -8.10
N MET A 28 -2.94 9.80 -7.39
CA MET A 28 -2.27 10.98 -7.93
C MET A 28 -1.41 10.64 -9.15
N TYR A 29 -0.61 9.56 -9.09
CA TYR A 29 0.23 9.16 -10.22
C TYR A 29 -0.59 8.71 -11.44
N GLN A 30 -1.73 8.05 -11.25
CA GLN A 30 -2.63 7.71 -12.37
C GLN A 30 -3.20 8.94 -13.05
N ASP A 31 -3.63 9.94 -12.27
CA ASP A 31 -4.12 11.21 -12.80
C ASP A 31 -3.02 11.95 -13.59
N MET A 32 -1.79 12.01 -13.05
CA MET A 32 -0.65 12.61 -13.75
C MET A 32 -0.30 11.86 -15.03
N ALA A 33 -0.31 10.52 -15.03
CA ALA A 33 -0.09 9.72 -16.22
C ALA A 33 -1.11 10.05 -17.32
N GLY A 34 -2.40 10.19 -16.96
CA GLY A 34 -3.46 10.60 -17.88
C GLY A 34 -3.26 12.01 -18.45
N LYS A 35 -2.87 12.97 -17.60
CA LYS A 35 -2.56 14.35 -18.02
C LYS A 35 -1.40 14.41 -19.02
N PHE A 36 -0.29 13.75 -18.73
CA PHE A 36 0.86 13.73 -19.64
C PHE A 36 0.55 13.00 -20.95
N LYS A 37 -0.23 11.92 -20.90
CA LYS A 37 -0.70 11.25 -22.12
C LYS A 37 -1.52 12.18 -23.01
N HIS A 38 -2.42 12.97 -22.41
CA HIS A 38 -3.24 13.92 -23.16
C HIS A 38 -2.41 15.05 -23.80
N LEU A 39 -1.29 15.43 -23.19
CA LEU A 39 -0.36 16.44 -23.70
C LEU A 39 0.60 15.90 -24.78
N GLY A 40 0.57 14.60 -25.09
CA GLY A 40 1.50 13.96 -26.03
C GLY A 40 2.87 13.64 -25.43
N GLU A 41 3.01 13.76 -24.11
CA GLU A 41 4.24 13.55 -23.35
C GLU A 41 4.34 12.09 -22.87
N GLU A 42 4.43 11.15 -23.82
CA GLU A 42 4.36 9.70 -23.54
C GLU A 42 5.42 9.23 -22.54
N GLY A 43 6.65 9.72 -22.64
CA GLY A 43 7.73 9.35 -21.71
C GLY A 43 7.43 9.70 -20.25
N TYR A 44 6.80 10.85 -19.99
CA TYR A 44 6.37 11.21 -18.64
C TYR A 44 5.15 10.39 -18.20
N SER A 45 4.22 10.11 -19.11
CA SER A 45 3.07 9.24 -18.82
C SER A 45 3.51 7.85 -18.36
N ASP A 46 4.52 7.27 -19.02
CA ASP A 46 5.08 5.98 -18.67
C ASP A 46 5.75 5.99 -17.29
N ILE A 47 6.53 7.05 -16.97
CA ILE A 47 7.14 7.22 -15.64
C ILE A 47 6.07 7.22 -14.55
N PHE A 48 5.01 8.03 -14.70
CA PHE A 48 3.93 8.08 -13.72
C PHE A 48 3.12 6.78 -13.64
N THR A 49 3.01 6.05 -14.75
CA THR A 49 2.41 4.71 -14.75
C THR A 49 3.24 3.72 -13.93
N LEU A 50 4.57 3.74 -14.09
CA LEU A 50 5.50 2.92 -13.30
C LEU A 50 5.45 3.27 -11.80
N LEU A 51 5.40 4.56 -11.46
CA LEU A 51 5.26 5.00 -10.07
C LEU A 51 3.94 4.50 -9.46
N SER A 52 2.83 4.59 -10.19
CA SER A 52 1.54 4.04 -9.74
C SER A 52 1.60 2.53 -9.47
N GLN A 53 2.30 1.78 -10.31
CA GLN A 53 2.51 0.34 -10.12
C GLN A 53 3.37 0.04 -8.90
N ALA A 54 4.42 0.83 -8.67
CA ALA A 54 5.27 0.70 -7.49
C ALA A 54 4.49 0.90 -6.18
N GLU A 55 3.66 1.94 -6.08
CA GLU A 55 2.82 2.16 -4.88
C GLU A 55 1.80 1.02 -4.67
N GLN A 56 1.27 0.45 -5.77
CA GLN A 56 0.40 -0.71 -5.67
C GLN A 56 1.15 -1.95 -5.12
N MET A 57 2.40 -2.16 -5.52
CA MET A 57 3.23 -3.24 -4.99
C MET A 57 3.60 -2.99 -3.52
N HIS A 58 3.99 -1.76 -3.16
CA HIS A 58 4.27 -1.38 -1.77
C HIS A 58 3.06 -1.64 -0.87
N LYS A 59 1.87 -1.24 -1.30
CA LYS A 59 0.63 -1.53 -0.59
C LYS A 59 0.45 -3.03 -0.34
N GLN A 60 0.63 -3.87 -1.36
CA GLN A 60 0.48 -5.33 -1.23
C GLN A 60 1.48 -5.95 -0.25
N VAL A 61 2.73 -5.45 -0.24
CA VAL A 61 3.75 -5.88 0.73
C VAL A 61 3.31 -5.52 2.15
N ILE A 62 2.83 -4.29 2.36
CA ILE A 62 2.35 -3.83 3.65
C ILE A 62 1.12 -4.63 4.11
N GLU A 63 0.16 -4.93 3.22
CA GLU A 63 -0.98 -5.80 3.50
C GLU A 63 -0.52 -7.20 3.96
N GLY A 64 0.45 -7.80 3.26
CA GLY A 64 1.01 -9.10 3.63
C GLY A 64 1.70 -9.09 5.00
N LEU A 65 2.39 -8.00 5.36
CA LEU A 65 3.02 -7.84 6.67
C LEU A 65 1.97 -7.71 7.78
N ILE A 66 0.90 -6.94 7.55
CA ILE A 66 -0.23 -6.82 8.49
C ILE A 66 -0.87 -8.18 8.71
N ASP A 67 -1.14 -8.93 7.65
CA ASP A 67 -1.75 -10.26 7.71
C ASP A 67 -0.87 -11.26 8.48
N ALA A 68 0.45 -11.20 8.29
CA ALA A 68 1.39 -12.03 9.03
C ALA A 68 1.36 -11.73 10.55
N ILE A 69 1.23 -10.45 10.92
CA ILE A 69 1.06 -10.04 12.31
C ILE A 69 -0.31 -10.49 12.84
N ASP A 70 -1.39 -10.30 12.07
CA ASP A 70 -2.73 -10.74 12.45
C ASP A 70 -2.75 -12.24 12.75
N LEU A 71 -2.19 -13.08 11.86
CA LEU A 71 -2.06 -14.52 12.06
C LEU A 71 -1.26 -14.87 13.32
N ARG A 72 -0.10 -14.23 13.51
CA ARG A 72 0.75 -14.45 14.69
C ARG A 72 0.04 -14.08 15.99
N CYS A 73 -0.82 -13.07 15.94
CA CYS A 73 -1.58 -12.57 17.08
C CYS A 73 -2.97 -13.23 17.21
N GLY A 74 -3.30 -14.23 16.39
CA GLY A 74 -4.60 -14.90 16.42
C GLY A 74 -5.78 -13.97 16.09
N LEU A 75 -5.52 -12.89 15.35
CA LEU A 75 -6.50 -11.92 14.89
C LEU A 75 -7.03 -12.33 13.49
N PRO A 76 -8.23 -11.87 13.11
CA PRO A 76 -8.71 -12.03 11.74
C PRO A 76 -7.79 -11.33 10.74
N VAL A 77 -7.44 -12.04 9.65
CA VAL A 77 -6.61 -11.54 8.55
C VAL A 77 -7.29 -10.35 7.88
N SER A 78 -6.59 -9.22 7.82
CA SER A 78 -7.12 -7.94 7.36
C SER A 78 -7.50 -7.94 5.87
N SER A 79 -6.75 -8.65 5.02
CA SER A 79 -7.04 -8.75 3.57
C SER A 79 -8.27 -9.60 3.21
N LYS A 80 -8.82 -10.38 4.15
CA LYS A 80 -9.96 -11.28 3.92
C LYS A 80 -11.32 -10.65 4.33
N LYS A 81 -11.34 -9.36 4.62
CA LYS A 81 -12.54 -8.58 4.92
C LYS A 81 -12.93 -7.72 3.73
#